data_AF-A0A929KUR5-F1
#
_entry.id   AF-A0A929KUR5-F1
#
_cell.length_a   1.000
_cell.length_b   1.000
_cell.length_c   1.000
_cell.angle_alpha   90.00
_cell.angle_beta   90.00
_cell.angle_gamma   90.00
#
_symmetry.space_group_name_H-M   'P 1'
#
loop_
_entity.id
_entity.type
_entity.pdbx_description
1 polymer ?
#
loop_
_entity_poly.entity_id
_entity_poly.type
_entity_poly.pdbx_seq_one_letter_code
_entity_poly.pdbx_strand_id
1 'polypeptide(L)' 'MTINNKHMEFDEFAKKFIDTLSAGLRQMTEKAAANNESLVIGNIDGTSRLVPAKELLKTLPKK' A
#
# COMPACT_ATOMS: atom_id res chain seq x y z
N MET A 1 -6.31 21.42 -32.67
CA MET A 1 -5.43 21.22 -31.50
C MET A 1 -5.64 19.81 -31.00
N THR A 2 -4.73 18.89 -31.31
CA THR A 2 -4.79 17.51 -30.79
C THR A 2 -4.05 17.48 -29.47
N ILE A 3 -4.78 17.63 -28.36
CA ILE A 3 -4.19 17.62 -27.02
C ILE A 3 -4.03 16.16 -26.60
N ASN A 4 -2.82 15.79 -26.15
CA ASN A 4 -2.38 14.44 -25.76
C ASN A 4 -3.32 13.75 -24.75
N ASN A 5 -4.33 13.01 -25.23
CA ASN A 5 -5.28 12.30 -24.37
C ASN A 5 -4.68 11.04 -23.68
N LYS A 6 -3.63 10.45 -24.25
CA LYS A 6 -3.00 9.21 -23.72
C LYS A 6 -2.33 9.38 -22.36
N HIS A 7 -1.80 10.58 -22.06
CA HIS A 7 -1.08 10.82 -20.80
C HIS A 7 -2.06 10.82 -19.61
N MET A 8 -3.24 11.40 -19.82
CA MET A 8 -4.28 11.52 -18.80
C MET A 8 -4.91 10.16 -18.45
N GLU A 9 -5.12 9.29 -19.44
CA GLU A 9 -5.62 7.92 -19.19
C GLU A 9 -4.61 7.05 -18.43
N PHE A 10 -3.31 7.19 -18.72
CA PHE A 10 -2.26 6.46 -18.00
C PHE A 10 -2.15 6.91 -16.54
N ASP A 11 -2.22 8.21 -16.29
CA ASP A 11 -2.19 8.76 -14.92
C ASP A 11 -3.42 8.32 -14.11
N GLU A 12 -4.61 8.28 -14.73
CA GLU A 12 -5.82 7.80 -14.06
C GLU A 12 -5.77 6.29 -13.75
N PHE A 13 -5.26 5.49 -14.70
CA PHE A 13 -5.03 4.07 -14.48
C PHE A 13 -4.01 3.82 -13.37
N ALA A 14 -2.88 4.51 -13.41
CA ALA A 14 -1.83 4.41 -12.39
C ALA A 14 -2.37 4.77 -11.00
N LYS A 15 -3.19 5.82 -10.91
CA LYS A 15 -3.83 6.23 -9.65
C LYS A 15 -4.77 5.14 -9.12
N LYS A 16 -5.67 4.60 -9.95
CA LYS A 16 -6.58 3.51 -9.55
C LYS A 16 -5.83 2.25 -9.15
N PHE A 17 -4.72 1.96 -9.83
CA PHE A 17 -3.87 0.82 -9.52
C PHE A 17 -3.19 0.98 -8.15
N ILE A 18 -2.59 2.13 -7.88
CA ILE A 18 -1.98 2.47 -6.57
C ILE A 18 -3.04 2.42 -5.46
N ASP A 19 -4.23 2.97 -5.69
CA ASP A 19 -5.33 2.93 -4.72
C ASP A 19 -5.76 1.48 -4.41
N THR A 20 -5.85 0.64 -5.44
CA THR A 20 -6.20 -0.77 -5.28
C THR A 20 -5.13 -1.54 -4.52
N LEU A 21 -3.85 -1.33 -4.86
CA LEU A 21 -2.73 -1.94 -4.15
C LEU A 21 -2.68 -1.52 -2.68
N SER A 22 -2.83 -0.22 -2.40
CA SER A 22 -2.83 0.29 -1.02
C SER A 22 -3.97 -0.32 -0.20
N ALA A 23 -5.16 -0.45 -0.78
CA ALA A 23 -6.30 -1.12 -0.15
C ALA A 23 -6.03 -2.62 0.10
N GLY A 24 -5.38 -3.31 -0.83
CA GLY A 24 -5.01 -4.72 -0.67
C GLY A 24 -3.96 -4.94 0.43
N LEU A 25 -2.90 -4.11 0.44
CA LEU A 25 -1.85 -4.14 1.48
C LEU A 25 -2.43 -3.86 2.86
N ARG A 26 -3.37 -2.92 2.96
CA ARG A 26 -4.08 -2.64 4.20
C ARG A 26 -4.88 -3.84 4.68
N GLN A 27 -5.69 -4.45 3.82
CA GLN A 27 -6.44 -5.67 4.18
C GLN A 27 -5.54 -6.84 4.58
N MET A 28 -4.38 -6.99 3.92
CA MET A 28 -3.39 -8.00 4.28
C MET A 28 -2.83 -7.74 5.68
N THR A 29 -2.54 -6.48 5.99
CA THR A 29 -2.10 -6.06 7.33
C THR A 29 -3.20 -6.26 8.38
N GLU A 30 -4.46 -5.98 8.04
CA GLU A 30 -5.64 -6.23 8.89
C GLU A 30 -5.81 -7.72 9.22
N LYS A 31 -5.69 -8.59 8.21
CA LYS A 31 -5.75 -10.05 8.40
C LYS A 31 -4.58 -10.57 9.23
N ALA A 32 -3.36 -10.17 8.90
CA ALA A 32 -2.17 -10.54 9.68
C ALA A 32 -2.30 -10.08 11.15
N ALA A 33 -2.83 -8.88 11.38
CA ALA A 33 -3.05 -8.37 12.73
C ALA A 33 -4.12 -9.16 13.49
N ALA A 34 -5.20 -9.58 12.82
CA ALA A 34 -6.22 -10.43 13.41
C ALA A 34 -5.65 -11.78 13.85
N ASN A 35 -4.68 -12.31 13.10
CA ASN A 35 -3.98 -13.56 13.40
C ASN A 35 -2.79 -13.41 14.37
N ASN A 36 -2.52 -12.20 14.89
CA ASN A 36 -1.30 -11.88 15.67
C ASN A 36 0.02 -12.15 14.92
N GLU A 37 -0.02 -12.11 13.59
CA GLU A 37 1.15 -12.32 12.75
C GLU A 37 1.98 -11.03 12.64
N SER A 38 3.26 -11.22 12.29
CA SER A 38 4.17 -10.12 12.01
C SER A 38 4.44 -10.04 10.51
N LEU A 39 4.62 -8.83 10.00
CA LEU A 39 4.94 -8.57 8.61
C LEU A 39 6.35 -8.02 8.48
N VAL A 40 7.05 -8.43 7.43
CA VAL A 40 8.36 -7.89 7.08
C VAL A 40 8.14 -6.62 6.27
N ILE A 41 8.69 -5.50 6.73
CA ILE A 41 8.68 -4.24 6.01
C ILE A 41 10.11 -3.89 5.58
N GLY A 42 10.26 -3.64 4.28
CA GLY A 42 11.48 -3.06 3.72
C GLY A 42 11.53 -1.56 3.97
N ASN A 43 12.64 -1.10 4.52
CA ASN A 43 12.97 0.31 4.65
C ASN A 43 13.71 0.80 3.38
N ILE A 44 13.73 2.11 3.18
CA ILE A 44 14.35 2.77 2.03
C ILE A 44 15.89 2.60 2.03
N ASP A 45 16.47 2.36 3.20
CA ASP A 45 17.90 2.08 3.39
C ASP A 45 18.31 0.65 2.97
N GLY A 46 17.38 -0.15 2.46
CA GLY A 46 17.62 -1.54 2.06
C GLY A 46 17.56 -2.53 3.22
N THR A 47 17.30 -2.08 4.45
CA THR A 47 17.06 -2.97 5.59
C THR A 47 15.63 -3.46 5.59
N SER A 48 15.39 -4.60 6.23
CA SER A 48 14.04 -5.08 6.51
C SER A 48 13.86 -5.29 8.00
N ARG A 49 12.66 -4.98 8.51
CA ARG A 49 12.28 -5.21 9.90
C ARG A 49 11.01 -6.03 9.98
N LEU A 50 11.01 -6.98 10.92
CA LEU A 50 9.81 -7.70 11.30
C LEU A 50 9.00 -6.81 12.24
N VAL A 51 7.79 -6.41 11.85
CA VAL A 51 6.92 -5.55 12.65
C VAL A 51 5.58 -6.26 12.88
N PRO A 52 5.07 -6.28 14.12
CA PRO A 52 3.75 -6.84 14.38
C PRO A 52 2.70 -6.11 13.55
N ALA A 53 1.84 -6.87 12.84
CA ALA A 53 0.84 -6.27 11.95
C ALA A 53 -0.15 -5.37 12.72
N LYS A 54 -0.42 -5.69 13.99
CA LYS A 54 -1.21 -4.84 14.91
C LYS A 54 -0.62 -3.45 15.12
N GLU A 55 0.69 -3.34 15.19
CA GLU A 55 1.37 -2.05 15.35
C GLU A 55 1.43 -1.29 14.03
N LEU A 56 1.66 -2.01 12.93
CA LEU A 56 1.62 -1.43 11.58
C LEU A 56 0.27 -0.78 11.25
N LEU A 57 -0.85 -1.42 11.59
CA LEU A 57 -2.18 -0.84 11.40
C LEU A 57 -2.39 0.48 12.12
N LYS A 58 -1.75 0.69 13.27
CA LYS A 58 -1.84 1.96 14.00
C LYS A 58 -1.09 3.08 13.28
N THR A 59 -0.05 2.73 12.53
CA THR A 59 0.79 3.68 11.77
C THR A 59 0.28 3.97 10.37
N LEU A 60 -0.61 3.12 9.83
CA LEU A 60 -1.22 3.32 8.52
C LEU A 60 -2.28 4.44 8.57
N PRO A 61 -2.31 5.35 7.58
CA PRO A 61 -3.32 6.40 7.53
C PRO A 61 -4.74 5.80 7.52
N LYS A 62 -5.61 6.35 8.37
CA LYS A 62 -7.02 5.97 8.38
C LYS A 62 -7.67 6.41 7.07
N LYS A 63 -8.69 5.65 6.69
CA LYS A 63 -9.44 5.85 5.45
C LYS A 63 -10.14 7.19 5.47
#